data_AF-A0A7S1R253-F1
#
_entry.id   AF-A0A7S1R253-F1
#
_cell.length_a   1.000
_cell.length_b   1.000
_cell.length_c   1.000
_cell.angle_alpha   90.00
_cell.angle_beta   90.00
_cell.angle_gamma   90.00
#
_symmetry.space_group_name_H-M   'P 1'
#
loop_
_entity.id
_entity.type
_entity.pdbx_description
1 polymer ?
#
loop_
_entity_poly.entity_id
_entity_poly.type
_entity_poly.pdbx_seq_one_letter_code
_entity_poly.pdbx_strand_id
1 'polypeptide(L)'
;KELLTFAKNRLNKFYSPKLYKPPPKAELSEEDRVYSSMGGELPTTTPGGIADTGVAVLAQLSARSRRAAPGPPPETWDAYAKKSEENSGVIQMIGLLINDIDKQMTEAETEEKDGQADYEQLMKDSAEKRKVDGKALAQKEGAKADLEAALEAHKTMKKDAASELTATLKYAQSLHAECDWLLQHFSVRQEARAGEVDSLEKAKAVLSGADYSLLQLEAHTALRGSA
;
A
#
# COMPACT_ATOMS: atom_id res chain seq x y z
N LYS A 1 5.47 41.51 5.99
CA LYS A 1 6.85 41.99 6.29
C LYS A 1 7.13 43.41 5.77
N GLU A 2 6.93 43.68 4.48
CA GLU A 2 7.35 44.94 3.83
C GLU A 2 6.67 46.20 4.41
N LEU A 3 5.37 46.12 4.70
CA LEU A 3 4.61 47.24 5.27
C LEU A 3 5.12 47.66 6.65
N LEU A 4 5.50 46.70 7.50
CA LEU A 4 6.08 46.99 8.83
C LEU A 4 7.49 47.56 8.71
N THR A 5 8.24 47.13 7.69
CA THR A 5 9.58 47.66 7.39
C THR A 5 9.50 49.11 6.90
N PHE A 6 8.52 49.40 6.03
CA PHE A 6 8.20 50.76 5.59
C PHE A 6 7.73 51.64 6.76
N ALA A 7 6.85 51.13 7.62
CA ALA A 7 6.37 51.83 8.80
C ALA A 7 7.51 52.14 9.78
N LYS A 8 8.42 51.18 10.05
CA LYS A 8 9.62 51.36 10.86
C LYS A 8 10.54 52.44 10.28
N ASN A 9 10.78 52.40 8.97
CA ASN A 9 11.61 53.40 8.29
C ASN A 9 10.96 54.80 8.33
N ARG A 10 9.63 54.90 8.16
CA ARG A 10 8.90 56.16 8.31
C ARG A 10 8.93 56.70 9.73
N LEU A 11 8.82 55.85 10.76
CA LEU A 11 8.96 56.26 12.16
C LEU A 11 10.39 56.77 12.45
N ASN A 12 11.41 56.10 11.92
CA ASN A 12 12.80 56.54 12.05
C ASN A 12 13.02 57.95 11.49
N LYS A 13 12.31 58.37 10.42
CA LYS A 13 12.38 59.75 9.90
C LYS A 13 12.10 60.81 10.98
N PHE A 14 11.16 60.54 11.88
CA PHE A 14 10.70 61.49 12.89
C PHE A 14 11.39 61.32 14.24
N TYR A 15 11.64 60.07 14.65
CA TYR A 15 12.11 59.74 16.00
C TYR A 15 13.57 59.26 16.06
N SER A 16 14.19 58.87 14.94
CA SER A 16 15.60 58.44 14.87
C SER A 16 16.23 58.77 13.51
N PRO A 17 16.47 60.06 13.19
CA PRO A 17 16.80 60.51 11.84
C PRO A 17 18.07 59.88 11.25
N LYS A 18 19.02 59.49 12.09
CA LYS A 18 20.26 58.79 11.68
C LYS A 18 20.02 57.41 11.08
N LEU A 19 18.88 56.78 11.40
CA LEU A 19 18.49 55.45 10.94
C LEU A 19 17.44 55.50 9.81
N TYR A 20 17.05 56.70 9.36
CA TYR A 20 16.12 56.87 8.25
C TYR A 20 16.83 56.61 6.93
N LYS A 21 16.24 55.74 6.10
CA LYS A 21 16.64 55.55 4.71
C LYS A 21 15.63 56.25 3.82
N PRO A 22 16.02 57.27 3.02
CA PRO A 22 15.10 57.87 2.08
C PRO A 22 14.60 56.81 1.10
N PRO A 23 13.30 56.81 0.74
CA PRO A 23 12.82 55.94 -0.31
C PRO A 23 13.65 56.22 -1.59
N PRO A 24 13.96 55.19 -2.39
CA PRO A 24 14.57 55.40 -3.68
C PRO A 24 13.73 56.43 -4.44
N LYS A 25 14.38 57.45 -4.99
CA LYS A 25 13.68 58.42 -5.85
C LYS A 25 13.05 57.59 -6.95
N ALA A 26 11.74 57.73 -7.15
CA ALA A 26 11.11 57.19 -8.35
C ALA A 26 11.88 57.76 -9.53
N GLU A 27 12.59 56.91 -10.28
CA GLU A 27 13.15 57.34 -11.54
C GLU A 27 11.95 57.65 -12.44
N LEU A 28 11.74 58.94 -12.71
CA LEU A 28 10.79 59.36 -13.73
C LEU A 28 11.15 58.59 -15.00
N SER A 29 10.15 57.94 -15.62
CA SER A 29 10.32 57.33 -16.93
C SER A 29 10.92 58.37 -17.89
N GLU A 30 11.67 57.96 -18.91
CA GLU A 30 12.31 58.91 -19.84
C GLU A 30 11.28 59.88 -20.45
N GLU A 31 10.05 59.40 -20.63
CA GLU A 31 8.88 60.14 -21.06
C GLU A 31 8.38 61.19 -20.04
N ASP A 32 8.40 60.92 -18.74
CA ASP A 32 8.10 61.92 -17.71
C ASP A 32 9.20 62.99 -17.57
N ARG A 33 10.46 62.61 -17.82
CA ARG A 33 11.61 63.53 -17.87
C ARG A 33 11.50 64.49 -19.05
N VAL A 34 11.15 63.96 -20.23
CA VAL A 34 10.94 64.77 -21.44
C VAL A 34 9.75 65.71 -21.23
N TYR A 35 8.64 65.22 -20.68
CA TYR A 35 7.45 66.01 -20.42
C TYR A 35 7.70 67.17 -19.42
N SER A 36 8.43 66.90 -18.33
CA SER A 36 8.82 67.93 -17.37
C SER A 36 9.82 68.94 -17.94
N SER A 37 10.78 68.50 -18.78
CA SER A 37 11.74 69.39 -19.45
C SER A 37 11.10 70.29 -20.52
N MET A 38 9.96 69.86 -21.08
CA MET A 38 9.15 70.57 -22.07
C MET A 38 8.09 71.49 -21.42
N GLY A 39 8.15 71.68 -20.09
CA GLY A 39 7.25 72.58 -19.37
C GLY A 39 5.88 72.00 -19.04
N GLY A 40 5.70 70.67 -19.12
CA GLY A 40 4.50 69.98 -18.70
C GLY A 40 4.49 69.72 -17.19
N GLU A 41 3.41 70.08 -16.51
CA GLU A 41 3.19 69.76 -15.09
C GLU A 41 2.74 68.30 -14.96
N LEU A 42 3.52 67.47 -14.26
CA LEU A 42 3.14 66.09 -13.97
C LEU A 42 2.00 66.08 -12.95
N PRO A 43 0.89 65.36 -13.19
CA PRO A 43 -0.16 65.22 -12.19
C PRO A 43 0.40 64.37 -11.05
N THR A 44 0.83 65.01 -9.97
CA THR A 44 1.03 64.29 -8.71
C THR A 44 -0.31 63.71 -8.32
N THR A 45 -0.44 62.38 -8.38
CA THR A 45 -1.54 61.68 -7.73
C THR A 45 -1.42 61.92 -6.23
N THR A 46 -2.07 62.98 -5.77
CA THR A 46 -2.40 63.16 -4.36
C THR A 46 -3.15 61.90 -3.93
N PRO A 47 -2.71 61.18 -2.89
CA PRO A 47 -3.41 59.98 -2.45
C PRO A 47 -4.82 60.36 -1.98
N GLY A 48 -5.85 60.08 -2.80
CA GLY A 48 -7.24 60.24 -2.40
C GLY A 48 -8.25 60.83 -3.40
N GLY A 49 -8.11 60.66 -4.72
CA GLY A 49 -9.15 61.08 -5.68
C GLY A 49 -9.29 60.13 -6.87
N ILE A 50 -10.52 59.75 -7.21
CA ILE A 50 -10.88 58.83 -8.31
C ILE A 50 -10.80 59.60 -9.63
N ALA A 51 -10.09 59.05 -10.61
CA ALA A 51 -9.95 59.63 -11.95
C ALA A 51 -11.30 59.72 -12.70
N ASP A 52 -11.40 60.68 -13.63
CA ASP A 52 -12.45 60.83 -14.66
C ASP A 52 -13.84 61.39 -14.31
N THR A 53 -14.02 62.11 -13.19
CA THR A 53 -15.36 62.69 -12.86
C THR A 53 -15.51 64.20 -12.96
N GLY A 54 -14.49 64.96 -13.39
CA GLY A 54 -14.69 66.38 -13.78
C GLY A 54 -15.30 67.31 -12.72
N VAL A 55 -15.30 66.94 -11.44
CA VAL A 55 -15.79 67.80 -10.35
C VAL A 55 -14.63 68.69 -9.86
N ALA A 56 -14.53 69.88 -10.44
CA ALA A 56 -13.68 70.95 -9.92
C ALA A 56 -14.39 71.66 -8.76
N VAL A 57 -13.98 71.40 -7.51
CA VAL A 57 -14.38 72.24 -6.37
C VAL A 57 -13.55 73.53 -6.40
N LEU A 58 -14.19 74.54 -6.99
CA LEU A 58 -13.99 75.99 -6.93
C LEU A 58 -12.96 76.53 -5.91
N ALA A 59 -11.70 76.65 -6.30
CA ALA A 59 -10.73 77.57 -5.66
C ALA A 59 -10.53 78.82 -6.54
N GLN A 60 -11.55 79.69 -6.57
CA GLN A 60 -11.47 80.99 -7.23
C GLN A 60 -11.01 82.04 -6.23
N LEU A 61 -9.79 82.54 -6.40
CA LEU A 61 -9.23 83.65 -5.63
C LEU A 61 -8.78 84.79 -6.54
N SER A 62 -9.32 85.97 -6.23
CA SER A 62 -8.72 87.31 -6.40
C SER A 62 -9.01 88.11 -7.68
N ALA A 63 -9.95 89.06 -7.57
CA ALA A 63 -9.83 90.41 -8.13
C ALA A 63 -10.83 91.40 -7.49
N ARG A 64 -10.52 91.93 -6.29
CA ARG A 64 -10.66 93.39 -6.00
C ARG A 64 -10.21 93.78 -4.58
N SER A 65 -9.32 94.76 -4.57
CA SER A 65 -8.74 95.55 -3.49
C SER A 65 -9.73 96.09 -2.45
N ARG A 66 -9.34 96.00 -1.15
CA ARG A 66 -9.37 97.08 -0.14
C ARG A 66 -8.56 96.71 1.14
N ARG A 67 -7.44 97.42 1.34
CA ARG A 67 -6.76 97.85 2.59
C ARG A 67 -6.88 97.00 3.88
N ALA A 68 -5.78 96.36 4.28
CA ALA A 68 -5.11 96.42 5.60
C ALA A 68 -3.98 95.37 5.66
N ALA A 69 -2.80 95.72 6.18
CA ALA A 69 -1.66 94.82 6.26
C ALA A 69 -1.93 93.64 7.24
N PRO A 70 -1.55 92.39 6.91
CA PRO A 70 -1.67 91.28 7.87
C PRO A 70 -0.57 91.42 8.93
N GLY A 71 -0.96 91.55 10.19
CA GLY A 71 -0.02 91.53 11.32
C GLY A 71 0.76 90.20 11.40
N PRO A 72 1.92 90.17 12.08
CA PRO A 72 2.72 88.96 12.21
C PRO A 72 1.92 87.84 12.89
N PRO A 73 2.07 86.58 12.43
CA PRO A 73 1.33 85.46 13.00
C PRO A 73 1.71 85.28 14.47
N PRO A 74 0.72 85.05 15.37
CA PRO A 74 0.99 84.78 16.78
C PRO A 74 1.77 83.48 16.95
N GLU A 75 2.64 83.41 17.96
CA GLU A 75 3.38 82.19 18.32
C GLU A 75 2.40 81.04 18.60
N THR A 76 2.38 80.06 17.71
CA THR A 76 1.68 78.80 17.92
C THR A 76 2.63 77.82 18.59
N TRP A 77 2.13 77.22 19.67
CA TRP A 77 2.66 76.13 20.50
C TRP A 77 4.13 75.73 20.29
N ASP A 78 4.93 75.93 21.34
CA ASP A 78 6.28 75.36 21.50
C ASP A 78 6.41 74.01 20.79
N ALA A 79 7.46 73.89 19.98
CA ALA A 79 7.79 72.70 19.21
C ALA A 79 7.56 71.44 20.04
N TYR A 80 6.63 70.59 19.58
CA TYR A 80 6.32 69.28 20.13
C TYR A 80 7.58 68.63 20.72
N ALA A 81 7.68 68.63 22.05
CA ALA A 81 8.81 68.05 22.76
C ALA A 81 8.86 66.57 22.37
N LYS A 82 9.82 66.20 21.53
CA LYS A 82 10.03 64.81 21.13
C LYS A 82 10.34 64.01 22.38
N LYS A 83 9.33 63.34 22.95
CA LYS A 83 9.52 62.24 23.90
C LYS A 83 10.24 61.09 23.18
N SER A 84 11.54 61.22 22.97
CA SER A 84 12.33 60.27 22.18
C SER A 84 12.42 58.89 22.85
N GLU A 85 12.31 58.86 24.18
CA GLU A 85 12.49 57.67 25.01
C GLU A 85 11.32 56.68 24.92
N GLU A 86 10.06 57.15 24.99
CA GLU A 86 8.86 56.29 24.83
C GLU A 86 8.68 55.76 23.39
N ASN A 87 9.09 56.52 22.37
CA ASN A 87 8.91 56.13 20.96
C ASN A 87 9.91 55.07 20.49
N SER A 88 11.07 54.96 21.15
CA SER A 88 12.06 53.91 20.87
C SER A 88 11.52 52.51 21.19
N GLY A 89 10.69 52.37 22.23
CA GLY A 89 10.07 51.09 22.60
C GLY A 89 9.12 50.56 21.53
N VAL A 90 8.33 51.44 20.90
CA VAL A 90 7.42 51.06 19.80
C VAL A 90 8.19 50.62 18.54
N ILE A 91 9.29 51.31 18.20
CA ILE A 91 10.16 50.91 17.07
C ILE A 91 10.81 49.54 17.32
N GLN A 92 11.21 49.25 18.55
CA GLN A 92 11.73 47.94 18.95
C GLN A 92 10.65 46.86 18.85
N MET A 93 9.42 47.14 19.30
CA MET A 93 8.29 46.22 19.17
C MET A 93 7.96 45.90 17.71
N ILE A 94 8.00 46.89 16.81
CA ILE A 94 7.87 46.67 15.36
C ILE A 94 9.04 45.82 14.83
N GLY A 95 10.26 46.01 15.35
CA GLY A 95 11.41 45.16 15.03
C GLY A 95 11.24 43.70 15.47
N LEU A 96 10.71 43.47 16.67
CA LEU A 96 10.39 42.13 17.17
C LEU A 96 9.32 41.46 16.32
N LEU A 97 8.26 42.19 15.93
CA LEU A 97 7.21 41.69 15.03
C LEU A 97 7.76 41.33 13.64
N ILE A 98 8.71 42.10 13.10
CA ILE A 98 9.36 41.76 11.83
C ILE A 98 10.16 40.46 11.95
N ASN A 99 10.92 40.29 13.05
CA ASN A 99 11.69 39.07 13.28
C ASN A 99 10.79 37.85 13.52
N ASP A 100 9.67 38.03 14.23
CA ASP A 100 8.69 36.96 14.48
C ASP A 100 8.02 36.52 13.18
N ILE A 101 7.64 37.46 12.31
CA ILE A 101 7.13 37.15 10.96
C ILE A 101 8.18 36.42 10.12
N ASP A 102 9.45 36.81 10.18
CA ASP A 102 10.53 36.13 9.45
C ASP A 102 10.74 34.69 9.94
N LYS A 103 10.65 34.49 11.25
CA LYS A 103 10.73 33.16 11.85
C LYS A 103 9.55 32.29 11.43
N GLN A 104 8.32 32.81 11.51
CA GLN A 104 7.10 32.10 11.09
C GLN A 104 7.10 31.78 9.59
N MET A 105 7.59 32.68 8.74
CA MET A 105 7.73 32.39 7.30
C MET A 105 8.74 31.27 7.06
N THR A 106 9.87 31.28 7.77
CA THR A 106 10.88 30.23 7.64
C THR A 106 10.33 28.88 8.11
N GLU A 107 9.69 28.85 9.29
CA GLU A 107 9.06 27.64 9.85
C GLU A 107 7.99 27.09 8.89
N ALA A 108 7.09 27.94 8.40
CA ALA A 108 6.05 27.54 7.44
C ALA A 108 6.63 27.02 6.12
N GLU A 109 7.65 27.69 5.56
CA GLU A 109 8.32 27.22 4.34
C GLU A 109 9.01 25.87 4.53
N THR A 110 9.62 25.64 5.70
CA THR A 110 10.24 24.33 6.00
C THR A 110 9.19 23.25 6.21
N GLU A 111 8.13 23.52 6.96
CA GLU A 111 7.05 22.56 7.19
C GLU A 111 6.32 22.20 5.90
N GLU A 112 6.08 23.16 5.00
CA GLU A 112 5.48 22.85 3.69
C GLU A 112 6.42 22.03 2.80
N LYS A 113 7.73 22.34 2.78
CA LYS A 113 8.71 21.56 2.00
C LYS A 113 8.83 20.13 2.52
N ASP A 114 8.92 19.96 3.83
CA ASP A 114 9.03 18.65 4.46
C ASP A 114 7.73 17.87 4.26
N GLY A 115 6.57 18.51 4.47
CA GLY A 115 5.26 17.90 4.24
C GLY A 115 5.03 17.49 2.77
N GLN A 116 5.48 18.31 1.81
CA GLN A 116 5.42 17.95 0.39
C GLN A 116 6.36 16.78 0.07
N ALA A 117 7.59 16.79 0.60
CA ALA A 117 8.55 15.72 0.39
C ALA A 117 8.04 14.38 0.95
N ASP A 118 7.50 14.40 2.17
CA ASP A 118 6.90 13.22 2.81
C ASP A 118 5.70 12.69 2.05
N TYR A 119 4.83 13.59 1.55
CA TYR A 119 3.70 13.19 0.72
C TYR A 119 4.16 12.52 -0.58
N GLU A 120 5.11 13.12 -1.30
CA GLU A 120 5.65 12.56 -2.54
C GLU A 120 6.33 11.21 -2.30
N GLN A 121 7.07 11.09 -1.20
CA GLN A 121 7.73 9.85 -0.81
C GLN A 121 6.71 8.77 -0.46
N LEU A 122 5.71 9.08 0.39
CA LEU A 122 4.62 8.18 0.75
C LEU A 122 3.86 7.69 -0.49
N MET A 123 3.61 8.57 -1.46
CA MET A 123 2.91 8.21 -2.70
C MET A 123 3.74 7.27 -3.57
N LYS A 124 5.06 7.48 -3.66
CA LYS A 124 5.99 6.58 -4.37
C LYS A 124 6.04 5.21 -3.69
N ASP A 125 6.23 5.17 -2.38
CA ASP A 125 6.33 3.93 -1.60
C ASP A 125 5.01 3.16 -1.62
N SER A 126 3.87 3.85 -1.55
CA SER A 126 2.55 3.24 -1.66
C SER A 126 2.27 2.69 -3.07
N ALA A 127 2.82 3.31 -4.12
CA ALA A 127 2.70 2.78 -5.48
C ALA A 127 3.54 1.51 -5.66
N GLU A 128 4.78 1.49 -5.14
CA GLU A 128 5.63 0.30 -5.21
C GLU A 128 5.08 -0.83 -4.35
N LYS A 129 4.63 -0.52 -3.12
CA LYS A 129 3.98 -1.49 -2.24
C LYS A 129 2.77 -2.14 -2.91
N ARG A 130 1.90 -1.36 -3.57
CA ARG A 130 0.75 -1.91 -4.31
C ARG A 130 1.18 -2.89 -5.42
N LYS A 131 2.28 -2.62 -6.12
CA LYS A 131 2.81 -3.54 -7.15
C LYS A 131 3.34 -4.82 -6.53
N VAL A 132 4.12 -4.71 -5.44
CA VAL A 132 4.69 -5.87 -4.74
C VAL A 132 3.58 -6.72 -4.15
N ASP A 133 2.62 -6.11 -3.46
CA ASP A 133 1.47 -6.80 -2.86
C ASP A 133 0.59 -7.45 -3.93
N GLY A 134 0.36 -6.77 -5.07
CA GLY A 134 -0.36 -7.36 -6.20
C GLY A 134 0.32 -8.58 -6.79
N LYS A 135 1.66 -8.57 -6.94
CA LYS A 135 2.44 -9.75 -7.37
C LYS A 135 2.37 -10.87 -6.33
N ALA A 136 2.50 -10.53 -5.05
CA ALA A 136 2.46 -11.52 -3.97
C ALA A 136 1.09 -12.20 -3.87
N LEU A 137 -0.01 -11.45 -4.07
CA LEU A 137 -1.36 -12.01 -4.13
C LEU A 137 -1.51 -12.99 -5.29
N ALA A 138 -1.14 -12.60 -6.51
CA ALA A 138 -1.23 -13.48 -7.68
C ALA A 138 -0.40 -14.77 -7.50
N GLN A 139 0.81 -14.67 -6.95
CA GLN A 139 1.64 -15.85 -6.66
C GLN A 139 1.01 -16.76 -5.60
N LYS A 140 0.47 -16.19 -4.52
CA LYS A 140 -0.18 -16.96 -3.46
C LYS A 140 -1.49 -17.61 -3.94
N GLU A 141 -2.26 -16.93 -4.77
CA GLU A 141 -3.47 -17.49 -5.38
C GLU A 141 -3.14 -18.64 -6.32
N GLY A 142 -2.11 -18.50 -7.16
CA GLY A 142 -1.63 -19.60 -8.01
C GLY A 142 -1.17 -20.80 -7.18
N ALA A 143 -0.31 -20.59 -6.18
CA ALA A 143 0.14 -21.65 -5.29
C ALA A 143 -1.01 -22.32 -4.52
N LYS A 144 -2.02 -21.55 -4.10
CA LYS A 144 -3.21 -22.08 -3.44
C LYS A 144 -4.00 -22.99 -4.40
N ALA A 145 -4.23 -22.56 -5.63
CA ALA A 145 -4.94 -23.35 -6.62
C ALA A 145 -4.20 -24.68 -6.93
N ASP A 146 -2.88 -24.64 -7.09
CA ASP A 146 -2.06 -25.84 -7.32
C ASP A 146 -2.14 -26.81 -6.14
N LEU A 147 -2.06 -26.30 -4.90
CA LEU A 147 -2.17 -27.10 -3.69
C LEU A 147 -3.57 -27.71 -3.52
N GLU A 148 -4.63 -26.97 -3.83
CA GLU A 148 -6.01 -27.47 -3.79
C GLU A 148 -6.22 -28.58 -4.85
N ALA A 149 -5.69 -28.39 -6.05
CA ALA A 149 -5.73 -29.42 -7.11
C ALA A 149 -4.96 -30.68 -6.70
N ALA A 150 -3.75 -30.55 -6.15
CA ALA A 150 -2.96 -31.66 -5.65
C ALA A 150 -3.68 -32.40 -4.50
N LEU A 151 -4.33 -31.67 -3.60
CA LEU A 151 -5.07 -32.22 -2.48
C LEU A 151 -6.25 -33.08 -2.95
N GLU A 152 -7.03 -32.62 -3.93
CA GLU A 152 -8.14 -33.42 -4.49
C GLU A 152 -7.65 -34.63 -5.30
N ALA A 153 -6.55 -34.48 -6.05
CA ALA A 153 -5.90 -35.61 -6.71
C ALA A 153 -5.47 -36.68 -5.70
N HIS A 154 -4.81 -36.28 -4.60
CA HIS A 154 -4.39 -37.21 -3.55
C HIS A 154 -5.56 -37.86 -2.80
N LYS A 155 -6.65 -37.13 -2.57
CA LYS A 155 -7.88 -37.72 -1.99
C LYS A 155 -8.46 -38.81 -2.89
N THR A 156 -8.53 -38.55 -4.19
CA THR A 156 -9.03 -39.50 -5.18
C THR A 156 -8.13 -40.73 -5.24
N MET A 157 -6.82 -40.52 -5.38
CA MET A 157 -5.83 -41.60 -5.36
C MET A 157 -5.91 -42.45 -4.09
N LYS A 158 -6.08 -41.83 -2.92
CA LYS A 158 -6.23 -42.57 -1.65
C LYS A 158 -7.49 -43.44 -1.65
N LYS A 159 -8.61 -42.93 -2.16
CA LYS A 159 -9.87 -43.67 -2.26
C LYS A 159 -9.75 -44.86 -3.20
N ASP A 160 -9.11 -44.66 -4.35
CA ASP A 160 -8.91 -45.71 -5.34
C ASP A 160 -7.96 -46.79 -4.79
N ALA A 161 -6.82 -46.38 -4.22
CA ALA A 161 -5.88 -47.29 -3.58
C ALA A 161 -6.52 -48.09 -2.42
N ALA A 162 -7.43 -47.48 -1.64
CA ALA A 162 -8.15 -48.19 -0.59
C ALA A 162 -9.14 -49.22 -1.15
N SER A 163 -9.78 -48.91 -2.28
CA SER A 163 -10.67 -49.84 -2.98
C SER A 163 -9.89 -51.04 -3.54
N GLU A 164 -8.77 -50.77 -4.20
CA GLU A 164 -7.84 -51.80 -4.71
C GLU A 164 -7.27 -52.68 -3.59
N LEU A 165 -6.87 -52.06 -2.45
CA LEU A 165 -6.43 -52.80 -1.28
C LEU A 165 -7.53 -53.75 -0.76
N THR A 166 -8.77 -53.27 -0.73
CA THR A 166 -9.90 -54.11 -0.28
C THR A 166 -10.17 -55.26 -1.26
N ALA A 167 -10.08 -55.01 -2.57
CA ALA A 167 -10.25 -56.03 -3.60
C ALA A 167 -9.16 -57.10 -3.53
N THR A 168 -7.89 -56.68 -3.41
CA THR A 168 -6.74 -57.60 -3.27
C THR A 168 -6.80 -58.42 -1.99
N LEU A 169 -7.23 -57.85 -0.87
CA LEU A 169 -7.46 -58.60 0.38
C LEU A 169 -8.55 -59.66 0.23
N LYS A 170 -9.66 -59.34 -0.45
CA LYS A 170 -10.72 -60.32 -0.73
C LYS A 170 -10.22 -61.46 -1.63
N TYR A 171 -9.44 -61.13 -2.65
CA TYR A 171 -8.85 -62.13 -3.54
C TYR A 171 -7.84 -63.03 -2.81
N ALA A 172 -7.01 -62.45 -1.94
CA ALA A 172 -6.11 -63.22 -1.09
C ALA A 172 -6.90 -64.18 -0.17
N GLN A 173 -8.00 -63.72 0.42
CA GLN A 173 -8.86 -64.58 1.25
C GLN A 173 -9.51 -65.72 0.46
N SER A 174 -9.99 -65.48 -0.76
CA SER A 174 -10.55 -66.56 -1.59
C SER A 174 -9.49 -67.58 -1.99
N LEU A 175 -8.29 -67.12 -2.33
CA LEU A 175 -7.15 -67.99 -2.61
C LEU A 175 -6.77 -68.84 -1.39
N HIS A 176 -6.73 -68.26 -0.19
CA HIS A 176 -6.50 -69.02 1.03
C HIS A 176 -7.58 -70.09 1.23
N ALA A 177 -8.85 -69.77 1.02
CA ALA A 177 -9.92 -70.76 1.13
C ALA A 177 -9.76 -71.93 0.14
N GLU A 178 -9.38 -71.65 -1.11
CA GLU A 178 -9.12 -72.68 -2.12
C GLU A 178 -7.86 -73.52 -1.81
N CYS A 179 -6.75 -72.86 -1.49
CA CYS A 179 -5.50 -73.52 -1.15
C CYS A 179 -5.61 -74.37 0.12
N ASP A 180 -6.23 -73.84 1.17
CA ASP A 180 -6.41 -74.57 2.44
C ASP A 180 -7.27 -75.81 2.24
N TRP A 181 -8.35 -75.70 1.46
CA TRP A 181 -9.18 -76.85 1.14
C TRP A 181 -8.41 -77.90 0.33
N LEU A 182 -7.60 -77.49 -0.66
CA LEU A 182 -6.76 -78.41 -1.43
C LEU A 182 -5.72 -79.11 -0.54
N LEU A 183 -5.07 -78.37 0.36
CA LEU A 183 -4.06 -78.92 1.27
C LEU A 183 -4.67 -79.89 2.28
N GLN A 184 -5.84 -79.58 2.85
CA GLN A 184 -6.54 -80.46 3.78
C GLN A 184 -6.92 -81.81 3.15
N HIS A 185 -7.29 -81.82 1.87
CA HIS A 185 -7.74 -83.02 1.17
C HIS A 185 -6.65 -83.65 0.28
N PHE A 186 -5.42 -83.14 0.33
CA PHE A 186 -4.35 -83.61 -0.54
C PHE A 186 -4.01 -85.08 -0.30
N SER A 187 -3.89 -85.51 0.97
CA SER A 187 -3.55 -86.88 1.35
C SER A 187 -4.60 -87.89 0.88
N VAL A 188 -5.88 -87.62 1.15
CA VAL A 188 -7.00 -88.48 0.73
C VAL A 188 -7.05 -88.61 -0.79
N ARG A 189 -6.83 -87.51 -1.52
CA ARG A 189 -6.76 -87.53 -3.00
C ARG A 189 -5.54 -88.26 -3.54
N GLN A 190 -4.42 -88.19 -2.84
CA GLN A 190 -3.21 -88.92 -3.21
C GLN A 190 -3.43 -90.43 -3.04
N GLU A 191 -4.00 -90.84 -1.91
CA GLU A 191 -4.33 -92.23 -1.63
C GLU A 191 -5.37 -92.78 -2.61
N ALA A 192 -6.46 -92.03 -2.88
CA ALA A 192 -7.46 -92.42 -3.87
C ALA A 192 -6.86 -92.60 -5.27
N ARG A 193 -5.98 -91.68 -5.72
CA ARG A 193 -5.28 -91.82 -7.01
C ARG A 193 -4.31 -92.99 -7.04
N ALA A 194 -3.61 -93.27 -5.94
CA ALA A 194 -2.75 -94.44 -5.84
C ALA A 194 -3.58 -95.74 -5.97
N GLY A 195 -4.76 -95.79 -5.34
CA GLY A 195 -5.71 -96.89 -5.48
C GLY A 195 -6.28 -97.04 -6.90
N GLU A 196 -6.61 -95.93 -7.56
CA GLU A 196 -7.02 -95.95 -8.98
C GLU A 196 -5.91 -96.51 -9.87
N VAL A 197 -4.66 -96.06 -9.69
CA VAL A 197 -3.51 -96.56 -10.46
C VAL A 197 -3.32 -98.06 -10.26
N ASP A 198 -3.33 -98.54 -9.01
CA ASP A 198 -3.23 -99.97 -8.70
C ASP A 198 -4.40 -100.77 -9.34
N SER A 199 -5.62 -100.23 -9.32
CA SER A 199 -6.77 -100.88 -9.97
C SER A 199 -6.61 -100.97 -11.49
N LEU A 200 -6.06 -99.94 -12.13
CA LEU A 200 -5.77 -99.91 -13.57
C LEU A 200 -4.63 -100.87 -13.94
N GLU A 201 -3.59 -100.95 -13.11
CA GLU A 201 -2.50 -101.91 -13.29
C GLU A 201 -2.99 -103.35 -13.16
N LYS A 202 -3.83 -103.65 -12.15
CA LYS A 202 -4.49 -104.94 -11.99
C LYS A 202 -5.37 -105.28 -13.19
N ALA A 203 -6.20 -104.34 -13.67
CA ALA A 203 -7.02 -104.55 -14.85
C ALA A 203 -6.17 -104.85 -16.11
N LYS A 204 -5.05 -104.14 -16.28
CA LYS A 204 -4.09 -104.40 -17.36
C LYS A 204 -3.45 -105.79 -17.24
N ALA A 205 -3.09 -106.20 -16.03
CA ALA A 205 -2.51 -107.52 -15.76
C ALA A 205 -3.51 -108.65 -16.06
N VAL A 206 -4.78 -108.50 -15.67
CA VAL A 206 -5.87 -109.43 -16.05
C VAL A 206 -5.99 -109.57 -17.55
N LEU A 207 -6.05 -108.45 -18.28
CA LEU A 207 -6.11 -108.46 -19.75
C LEU A 207 -4.85 -109.05 -20.40
N SER A 208 -3.72 -109.05 -19.69
CA SER A 208 -2.46 -109.65 -20.13
C SER A 208 -2.29 -111.11 -19.70
N GLY A 209 -3.31 -111.72 -19.08
CA GLY A 209 -3.35 -113.14 -18.74
C GLY A 209 -3.01 -113.49 -17.28
N ALA A 210 -2.89 -112.52 -16.37
CA ALA A 210 -2.74 -112.79 -14.94
C ALA A 210 -4.11 -113.04 -14.28
N ASP A 211 -4.29 -114.17 -13.61
CA ASP A 211 -5.56 -114.53 -12.96
C ASP A 211 -5.61 -114.09 -11.49
N TYR A 212 -6.49 -113.13 -11.18
CA TYR A 212 -6.74 -112.64 -9.82
C TYR A 212 -8.09 -113.12 -9.25
N SER A 213 -8.80 -114.03 -9.95
CA SER A 213 -10.13 -114.52 -9.59
C SER A 213 -10.16 -115.46 -8.37
N LEU A 214 -9.02 -116.01 -7.96
CA LEU A 214 -8.97 -117.20 -7.09
C LEU A 214 -8.64 -116.91 -5.61
N LEU A 215 -8.51 -115.64 -5.19
CA LEU A 215 -8.15 -115.31 -3.79
C LEU A 215 -9.34 -115.19 -2.82
N GLN A 216 -10.60 -115.33 -3.28
CA GLN A 216 -11.79 -115.16 -2.44
C GLN A 216 -12.53 -116.48 -2.10
N LEU A 217 -12.07 -117.63 -2.60
CA LEU A 217 -12.79 -118.92 -2.46
C LEU A 217 -12.11 -119.96 -1.54
N GLU A 218 -11.07 -119.60 -0.78
CA GLU A 218 -10.34 -120.54 0.10
C GLU A 218 -10.77 -120.55 1.58
N ALA A 219 -11.99 -120.09 1.92
CA ALA A 219 -12.49 -120.14 3.30
C ALA A 219 -13.94 -120.64 3.45
N HIS A 220 -14.32 -121.72 2.76
CA HIS A 220 -15.56 -122.45 3.07
C HIS A 220 -15.45 -123.96 2.82
N THR A 221 -14.89 -124.72 3.77
CA THR A 221 -15.17 -126.16 4.00
C THR A 221 -14.62 -126.55 5.38
N ALA A 222 -15.43 -126.54 6.44
CA ALA A 222 -16.22 -127.66 6.97
C ALA A 222 -15.52 -128.42 8.12
N LEU A 223 -16.11 -128.38 9.32
CA LEU A 223 -16.21 -129.53 10.22
C LEU A 223 -17.49 -129.39 11.06
N ARG A 224 -18.54 -130.02 10.56
CA ARG A 224 -19.76 -130.42 11.27
C ARG A 224 -19.44 -131.70 12.04
N GLY A 225 -19.85 -131.81 13.30
CA GLY A 225 -20.26 -133.11 13.86
C GLY A 225 -19.75 -133.48 15.26
N SER A 226 -20.59 -133.19 16.26
CA SER A 226 -21.14 -134.10 17.27
C SER A 226 -20.21 -134.96 18.17
N ALA A 227 -20.18 -134.60 19.46
CA ALA A 227 -20.53 -135.46 20.61
C ALA A 227 -20.89 -134.55 21.80
#